data_AF-A0A843XBN3-F1
#
_entry.id   AF-A0A843XBN3-F1
#
_cell.length_a   1.000
_cell.length_b   1.000
_cell.length_c   1.000
_cell.angle_alpha   90.00
_cell.angle_beta   90.00
_cell.angle_gamma   90.00
#
_symmetry.space_group_name_H-M   'P 1'
#
loop_
_entity.id
_entity.type
_entity.pdbx_description
1 polymer ?
#
loop_
_entity_poly.entity_id
_entity_poly.type
_entity_poly.pdbx_seq_one_letter_code
_entity_poly.pdbx_strand_id
1 'polypeptide(L)'
;MPKTSYELQFFFSIYQGFSDFYHYSLDGHVVGSCWYLFGVQRVSKCLKDACTESRLFFNCTANACKQAIDCGRGSNETILSRHDSSCDFARGLSLWQNNSNASACLSKDSSDSSKNFSFNYGIYQQAPLITKRQSIVVRYIYSLFWGFQQISTLAGNQVPSDFVWEVLFTMGIIGLGLLLFALLIGNMQNFLLALGRRRLEMQLRRRDVERWMSHRRLPEYLRRQVRQAERFNWAATQGVNEEELLVNLPENLQREIRRHLFTFLKKKLRQKLYIDKSYIQQKGCPIEKMVFIVRGEMKSEDADENESPLSEGDVCGEELLTWYLEHSSLVKGWFLLNLAIAYHPHC
;
A
#
# COMPACT_ATOMS: atom_id res chain seq x y z
N MET A 1 10.41 7.11 23.70
CA MET A 1 10.42 5.82 22.94
C MET A 1 9.00 5.27 23.01
N PRO A 2 8.33 4.81 21.94
CA PRO A 2 8.83 4.13 20.73
C PRO A 2 8.34 4.79 19.42
N LYS A 3 9.24 5.45 18.68
CA LYS A 3 9.00 5.80 17.26
C LYS A 3 9.58 4.74 16.31
N THR A 4 10.54 3.94 16.76
CA THR A 4 11.30 3.01 15.92
C THR A 4 10.52 1.79 15.47
N SER A 5 9.67 1.20 16.32
CA SER A 5 8.96 -0.04 15.96
C SER A 5 7.87 0.15 14.89
N TYR A 6 7.15 1.27 14.92
CA TYR A 6 6.07 1.53 13.96
C TYR A 6 6.61 1.95 12.60
N GLU A 7 7.64 2.79 12.59
CA GLU A 7 8.34 3.18 11.36
C GLU A 7 8.97 1.95 10.70
N LEU A 8 9.66 1.08 11.44
CA LEU A 8 10.21 -0.17 10.89
C LEU A 8 9.12 -1.06 10.28
N GLN A 9 7.99 -1.24 10.99
CA GLN A 9 6.90 -2.09 10.51
C GLN A 9 6.22 -1.50 9.25
N PHE A 10 6.18 -0.17 9.15
CA PHE A 10 5.69 0.54 7.97
C PHE A 10 6.64 0.36 6.78
N PHE A 11 7.95 0.60 6.95
CA PHE A 11 8.96 0.38 5.91
C PHE A 11 9.01 -1.08 5.45
N PHE A 12 8.91 -2.03 6.38
CA PHE A 12 8.82 -3.45 6.06
C PHE A 12 7.59 -3.77 5.21
N SER A 13 6.42 -3.21 5.55
CA SER A 13 5.19 -3.40 4.77
C SER A 13 5.29 -2.80 3.37
N ILE A 14 5.93 -1.64 3.22
CA ILE A 14 6.19 -1.01 1.92
C ILE A 14 7.11 -1.89 1.08
N TYR A 15 8.22 -2.34 1.65
CA TYR A 15 9.19 -3.20 0.97
C TYR A 15 8.54 -4.49 0.50
N GLN A 16 7.72 -5.11 1.35
CA GLN A 16 6.96 -6.31 0.98
C GLN A 16 6.03 -6.03 -0.20
N GLY A 17 5.30 -4.91 -0.20
CA GLY A 17 4.42 -4.55 -1.32
C GLY A 17 5.16 -4.36 -2.65
N PHE A 18 6.35 -3.75 -2.63
CA PHE A 18 7.19 -3.66 -3.84
C PHE A 18 7.70 -5.02 -4.30
N SER A 19 8.09 -5.89 -3.37
CA SER A 19 8.49 -7.26 -3.67
C SER A 19 7.34 -8.03 -4.34
N ASP A 20 6.13 -7.95 -3.79
CA ASP A 20 4.97 -8.66 -4.35
C ASP A 20 4.62 -8.16 -5.75
N PHE A 21 4.63 -6.84 -5.96
CA PHE A 21 4.40 -6.25 -7.27
C PHE A 21 5.46 -6.70 -8.29
N TYR A 22 6.72 -6.78 -7.87
CA TYR A 22 7.80 -7.27 -8.72
C TYR A 22 7.59 -8.73 -9.14
N HIS A 23 7.27 -9.62 -8.19
CA HIS A 23 6.99 -11.03 -8.48
C HIS A 23 5.76 -11.18 -9.38
N TYR A 24 4.70 -10.43 -9.09
CA TYR A 24 3.49 -10.39 -9.91
C TYR A 24 3.78 -9.98 -11.36
N SER A 25 4.62 -8.96 -11.53
CA SER A 25 5.06 -8.49 -12.85
C SER A 25 5.88 -9.57 -13.57
N LEU A 26 6.88 -10.12 -12.90
CA LEU A 26 7.76 -11.17 -13.43
C LEU A 26 6.96 -12.38 -13.92
N ASP A 27 6.01 -12.85 -13.12
CA ASP A 27 5.17 -13.99 -13.47
C ASP A 27 4.27 -13.67 -14.67
N GLY A 28 3.72 -12.45 -14.74
CA GLY A 28 2.99 -11.96 -15.92
C GLY A 28 3.84 -11.96 -17.18
N HIS A 29 5.09 -11.50 -17.09
CA HIS A 29 6.06 -11.56 -18.18
C HIS A 29 6.34 -13.01 -18.62
N VAL A 30 6.55 -13.93 -17.68
CA VAL A 30 6.83 -15.35 -17.97
C VAL A 30 5.63 -16.00 -18.66
N VAL A 31 4.43 -15.85 -18.11
CA VAL A 31 3.20 -16.41 -18.69
C VAL A 31 2.95 -15.86 -20.09
N GLY A 32 3.08 -14.55 -20.28
CA GLY A 32 2.95 -13.91 -21.60
C GLY A 32 3.98 -14.39 -22.61
N SER A 33 5.23 -14.57 -22.19
CA SER A 33 6.31 -15.07 -23.05
C SER A 33 6.09 -16.53 -23.46
N CYS A 34 5.72 -17.39 -22.51
CA CYS A 34 5.37 -18.78 -22.77
C CYS A 34 4.17 -18.86 -23.73
N TRP A 35 3.14 -18.04 -23.50
CA TRP A 35 1.97 -18.00 -24.38
C TRP A 35 2.34 -17.63 -25.81
N TYR A 36 3.16 -16.59 -25.99
CA TYR A 36 3.61 -16.19 -27.33
C TYR A 36 4.45 -17.29 -28.01
N LEU A 37 5.38 -17.89 -27.28
CA LEU A 37 6.22 -18.98 -27.81
C LEU A 37 5.37 -20.17 -28.25
N PHE A 38 4.47 -20.64 -27.39
CA PHE A 38 3.57 -21.75 -27.69
C PHE A 38 2.61 -21.39 -28.83
N GLY A 39 2.11 -20.16 -28.87
CA GLY A 39 1.30 -19.65 -29.99
C GLY A 39 2.05 -19.71 -31.32
N VAL A 40 3.31 -19.29 -31.37
CA VAL A 40 4.16 -19.41 -32.57
C VAL A 40 4.41 -20.87 -32.94
N GLN A 41 4.61 -21.77 -31.97
CA GLN A 41 4.72 -23.20 -32.23
C GLN A 41 3.43 -23.79 -32.82
N ARG A 42 2.26 -23.35 -32.35
CA ARG A 42 0.96 -23.74 -32.91
C ARG A 42 0.80 -23.24 -34.34
N VAL A 43 1.20 -22.00 -34.64
CA VAL A 43 1.21 -21.45 -36.01
C VAL A 43 2.15 -22.27 -36.91
N SER A 44 3.36 -22.59 -36.43
CA SER A 44 4.31 -23.45 -37.15
C SER A 44 3.72 -24.84 -37.42
N LYS A 45 3.02 -25.43 -36.44
CA LYS A 45 2.33 -26.71 -36.60
C LYS A 45 1.22 -26.64 -37.66
N CYS A 46 0.36 -25.62 -37.62
CA CYS A 46 -0.67 -25.41 -38.64
C CYS A 46 -0.06 -25.32 -40.03
N LEU A 47 1.00 -24.53 -40.20
CA LEU A 47 1.70 -24.40 -41.48
C LEU A 47 2.32 -25.73 -41.95
N LYS A 48 2.87 -26.53 -41.03
CA LYS A 48 3.38 -27.87 -41.34
C LYS A 48 2.28 -28.84 -41.77
N ASP A 49 1.11 -28.79 -41.12
CA ASP A 49 -0.04 -29.64 -41.45
C ASP A 49 -0.60 -29.26 -42.84
N ALA A 50 -0.73 -27.95 -43.15
CA ALA A 50 -1.08 -27.44 -44.48
C ALA A 50 -0.03 -27.82 -45.55
N CYS A 51 1.25 -27.87 -45.18
CA CYS A 51 2.35 -28.31 -46.03
C CYS A 51 2.26 -29.79 -46.40
N THR A 52 1.83 -30.63 -45.46
CA THR A 52 1.67 -32.07 -45.70
C THR A 52 0.48 -32.39 -46.58
N GLU A 53 -0.64 -31.68 -46.44
CA GLU A 53 -1.79 -31.85 -47.34
C GLU A 53 -1.48 -31.39 -48.76
N SER A 54 -0.70 -30.32 -48.93
CA SER A 54 -0.28 -29.83 -50.24
C SER A 54 0.70 -30.76 -50.99
N ARG A 55 1.34 -31.72 -50.29
CA ARG A 55 2.10 -32.81 -50.95
C ARG A 55 1.24 -33.71 -51.82
N LEU A 56 -0.05 -33.82 -51.53
CA LEU A 56 -0.98 -34.61 -52.34
C LEU A 56 -1.23 -33.98 -53.71
N PHE A 57 -0.83 -32.71 -53.93
CA PHE A 57 -1.15 -31.95 -55.13
C PHE A 57 0.05 -31.70 -56.06
N PHE A 58 1.24 -31.34 -55.56
CA PHE A 58 2.45 -31.11 -56.41
C PHE A 58 3.77 -31.31 -55.65
N ASN A 59 4.72 -32.07 -56.21
CA ASN A 59 6.05 -32.32 -55.61
C ASN A 59 6.89 -31.04 -55.37
N CYS A 60 6.65 -29.98 -56.13
CA CYS A 60 7.48 -28.77 -56.11
C CYS A 60 7.15 -27.83 -54.94
N THR A 61 5.88 -27.77 -54.54
CA THR A 61 5.41 -26.96 -53.40
C THR A 61 5.85 -27.56 -52.06
N ALA A 62 5.97 -28.89 -52.00
CA ALA A 62 6.34 -29.64 -50.80
C ALA A 62 7.72 -29.26 -50.23
N ASN A 63 8.71 -29.07 -51.10
CA ASN A 63 10.09 -28.75 -50.69
C ASN A 63 10.24 -27.26 -50.37
N ALA A 64 9.65 -26.39 -51.19
CA ALA A 64 9.67 -24.95 -50.97
C ALA A 64 8.97 -24.54 -49.67
N CYS A 65 7.83 -25.16 -49.37
CA CYS A 65 7.10 -24.93 -48.13
C CYS A 65 7.92 -25.28 -46.86
N LYS A 66 8.58 -26.45 -46.83
CA LYS A 66 9.46 -26.82 -45.69
C LYS A 66 10.57 -25.80 -45.47
N GLN A 67 11.26 -25.43 -46.55
CA GLN A 67 12.33 -24.42 -46.49
C GLN A 67 11.79 -23.04 -46.09
N ALA A 68 10.57 -22.68 -46.50
CA ALA A 68 9.94 -21.42 -46.11
C ALA A 68 9.55 -21.39 -44.61
N ILE A 69 9.01 -22.49 -44.07
CA ILE A 69 8.59 -22.59 -42.66
C ILE A 69 9.79 -22.63 -41.72
N ASP A 70 10.81 -23.43 -42.05
CA ASP A 70 11.99 -23.62 -41.19
C ASP A 70 13.13 -22.61 -41.53
N CYS A 71 12.86 -21.60 -42.36
CA CYS A 71 13.82 -20.59 -42.83
C CYS A 71 15.13 -21.20 -43.39
N GLY A 72 15.05 -22.34 -44.07
CA GLY A 72 16.19 -23.06 -44.64
C GLY A 72 17.00 -23.91 -43.63
N ARG A 73 16.58 -24.01 -42.37
CA ARG A 73 17.29 -24.81 -41.36
C ARG A 73 17.01 -26.31 -41.56
N GLY A 74 17.98 -27.02 -42.13
CA GLY A 74 17.87 -28.45 -42.47
C GLY A 74 18.02 -28.77 -43.95
N SER A 75 18.22 -27.77 -44.82
CA SER A 75 18.72 -28.02 -46.17
C SER A 75 20.22 -28.27 -46.11
N ASN A 76 20.63 -29.50 -45.82
CA ASN A 76 21.90 -29.95 -46.38
C ASN A 76 21.73 -29.83 -47.90
N GLU A 77 22.68 -29.19 -48.57
CA GLU A 77 22.77 -29.01 -50.03
C GLU A 77 22.89 -30.35 -50.81
N THR A 78 22.08 -31.36 -50.50
CA THR A 78 22.22 -32.73 -51.04
C THR A 78 20.97 -33.25 -51.73
N ILE A 79 19.91 -32.45 -51.89
CA ILE A 79 18.82 -32.74 -52.84
C ILE A 79 18.65 -31.59 -53.83
N LEU A 80 19.76 -31.01 -54.27
CA LEU A 80 19.85 -30.14 -55.45
C LEU A 80 20.21 -30.94 -56.72
N SER A 81 20.17 -32.28 -56.65
CA SER A 81 20.58 -33.18 -57.72
C SER A 81 19.45 -34.06 -58.26
N ARG A 82 18.21 -33.57 -58.25
CA ARG A 82 17.22 -34.00 -59.24
C ARG A 82 16.79 -32.78 -60.04
N HIS A 83 17.53 -32.58 -61.11
CA HIS A 83 17.35 -31.57 -62.15
C HIS A 83 16.03 -31.85 -62.87
N ASP A 84 14.89 -31.54 -62.25
CA ASP A 84 13.64 -31.34 -62.97
C ASP A 84 13.55 -29.84 -63.25
N SER A 85 13.90 -29.44 -64.48
CA SER A 85 13.91 -28.05 -64.95
C SER A 85 12.54 -27.35 -64.90
N SER A 86 11.50 -28.07 -64.46
CA SER A 86 10.15 -27.58 -64.28
C SER A 86 9.92 -26.82 -62.95
N CYS A 87 10.77 -27.03 -61.93
CA CYS A 87 10.46 -26.65 -60.55
C CYS A 87 11.59 -26.00 -59.75
N ASP A 88 11.70 -24.68 -59.89
CA ASP A 88 12.57 -23.85 -59.06
C ASP A 88 11.93 -23.47 -57.71
N PHE A 89 12.76 -23.23 -56.69
CA PHE A 89 12.32 -22.81 -55.35
C PHE A 89 11.41 -21.57 -55.39
N ALA A 90 11.71 -20.59 -56.23
CA ALA A 90 10.90 -19.38 -56.39
C ALA A 90 9.46 -19.69 -56.84
N ARG A 91 9.29 -20.68 -57.73
CA ARG A 91 7.98 -21.15 -58.20
C ARG A 91 7.25 -21.94 -57.12
N GLY A 92 7.96 -22.79 -56.38
CA GLY A 92 7.38 -23.50 -55.24
C GLY A 92 6.93 -22.55 -54.11
N LEU A 93 7.70 -21.49 -53.85
CA LEU A 93 7.39 -20.48 -52.85
C LEU A 93 6.16 -19.63 -53.24
N SER A 94 6.04 -19.22 -54.51
CA SER A 94 4.86 -18.47 -54.97
C SER A 94 3.59 -19.31 -54.90
N LEU A 95 3.67 -20.60 -55.23
CA LEU A 95 2.56 -21.55 -55.05
C LEU A 95 2.20 -21.74 -53.57
N TRP A 96 3.20 -21.75 -52.69
CA TRP A 96 2.99 -21.84 -51.24
C TRP A 96 2.32 -20.58 -50.66
N GLN A 97 2.76 -19.40 -51.09
CA GLN A 97 2.17 -18.12 -50.65
C GLN A 97 0.71 -17.98 -51.06
N ASN A 98 0.33 -18.54 -52.21
CA ASN A 98 -1.04 -18.50 -52.73
C ASN A 98 -1.91 -19.67 -52.25
N ASN A 99 -1.39 -20.53 -51.36
CA ASN A 99 -2.13 -21.68 -50.87
C ASN A 99 -3.23 -21.25 -49.87
N SER A 100 -4.45 -21.74 -50.09
CA SER A 100 -5.62 -21.45 -49.23
C SER A 100 -5.46 -21.97 -47.80
N ASN A 101 -4.85 -23.15 -47.63
CA ASN A 101 -4.69 -23.78 -46.32
C ASN A 101 -3.59 -23.06 -45.52
N ALA A 102 -2.50 -22.66 -46.20
CA ALA A 102 -1.43 -21.85 -45.59
C ALA A 102 -1.92 -20.47 -45.15
N SER A 103 -2.71 -19.80 -45.99
CA SER A 103 -3.30 -18.50 -45.64
C SER A 103 -4.36 -18.62 -44.54
N ALA A 104 -5.10 -19.73 -44.48
CA ALA A 104 -6.03 -20.02 -43.39
C ALA A 104 -5.32 -20.06 -42.03
N CYS A 105 -4.13 -20.65 -41.92
CA CYS A 105 -3.34 -20.67 -40.68
C CYS A 105 -3.00 -19.28 -40.12
N LEU A 106 -2.94 -18.25 -40.97
CA LEU A 106 -2.61 -16.87 -40.59
C LEU A 106 -3.87 -15.98 -40.47
N SER A 107 -5.05 -16.59 -40.58
CA SER A 107 -6.35 -15.93 -40.49
C SER A 107 -7.06 -16.26 -39.17
N LYS A 108 -7.94 -15.36 -38.72
CA LYS A 108 -8.73 -15.53 -37.50
C LYS A 108 -9.77 -16.66 -37.61
N ASP A 109 -10.19 -16.97 -38.84
CA ASP A 109 -11.27 -17.93 -39.15
C ASP A 109 -10.73 -19.32 -39.50
N SER A 110 -9.59 -19.68 -38.93
CA SER A 110 -8.96 -21.01 -39.08
C SER A 110 -9.73 -22.13 -38.39
N SER A 111 -10.61 -21.79 -37.44
CA SER A 111 -11.44 -22.76 -36.70
C SER A 111 -12.81 -23.01 -37.35
N ASP A 112 -13.06 -22.51 -38.56
CA ASP A 112 -14.32 -22.70 -39.25
C ASP A 112 -14.37 -24.08 -39.91
N SER A 113 -15.15 -24.98 -39.31
CA SER A 113 -15.34 -26.37 -39.76
C SER A 113 -16.00 -26.49 -41.14
N SER A 114 -16.53 -25.39 -41.70
CA SER A 114 -17.11 -25.38 -43.05
C SER A 114 -16.06 -25.35 -44.17
N LYS A 115 -14.78 -25.11 -43.84
CA LYS A 115 -13.67 -25.09 -44.79
C LYS A 115 -12.99 -26.46 -44.87
N ASN A 116 -12.39 -26.75 -46.03
CA ASN A 116 -11.64 -27.99 -46.28
C ASN A 116 -10.43 -28.20 -45.35
N PHE A 117 -9.95 -27.13 -44.69
CA PHE A 117 -8.85 -27.17 -43.74
C PHE A 117 -9.19 -26.30 -42.52
N SER A 118 -9.20 -26.91 -41.34
CA SER A 118 -9.46 -26.23 -40.06
C SER A 118 -8.39 -26.58 -39.04
N PHE A 119 -8.00 -25.60 -38.23
CA PHE A 119 -7.03 -25.76 -37.16
C PHE A 119 -7.51 -25.03 -35.91
N ASN A 120 -7.74 -25.78 -34.83
CA ASN A 120 -8.19 -25.20 -33.57
C ASN A 120 -7.00 -24.59 -32.82
N TYR A 121 -7.00 -23.27 -32.62
CA TYR A 121 -5.93 -22.58 -31.90
C TYR A 121 -6.17 -22.49 -30.38
N GLY A 122 -7.37 -22.80 -29.87
CA GLY A 122 -7.69 -22.69 -28.44
C GLY A 122 -7.31 -21.32 -27.86
N ILE A 123 -6.57 -21.33 -26.75
CA ILE A 123 -6.08 -20.10 -26.09
C ILE A 123 -5.13 -19.26 -26.94
N TYR A 124 -4.62 -19.78 -28.06
CA TYR A 124 -3.68 -19.12 -28.96
C TYR A 124 -4.36 -18.48 -30.18
N GLN A 125 -5.69 -18.34 -30.19
CA GLN A 125 -6.44 -17.84 -31.35
C GLN A 125 -5.96 -16.46 -31.85
N GLN A 126 -5.38 -15.63 -30.99
CA GLN A 126 -4.84 -14.32 -31.36
C GLN A 126 -3.40 -14.39 -31.90
N ALA A 127 -2.67 -15.48 -31.66
CA ALA A 127 -1.27 -15.63 -32.05
C ALA A 127 -1.04 -15.43 -33.56
N PRO A 128 -1.83 -16.01 -34.49
CA PRO A 128 -1.63 -15.84 -35.94
C PRO A 128 -1.63 -14.37 -36.39
N LEU A 129 -2.55 -13.57 -35.83
CA LEU A 129 -2.69 -12.14 -36.16
C LEU A 129 -1.50 -11.32 -35.65
N ILE A 130 -0.98 -11.68 -34.48
CA ILE A 130 0.14 -10.98 -33.84
C ILE A 130 1.45 -11.35 -34.53
N THR A 131 1.65 -12.62 -34.89
CA THR A 131 2.83 -13.08 -35.64
C THR A 131 2.96 -12.38 -36.99
N LYS A 132 1.86 -11.99 -37.63
CA LYS A 132 1.87 -11.22 -38.89
C LYS A 132 2.40 -9.79 -38.74
N ARG A 133 2.31 -9.18 -37.56
CA ARG A 133 2.76 -7.79 -37.33
C ARG A 133 4.27 -7.70 -37.43
N GLN A 134 4.85 -6.70 -38.12
CA GLN A 134 6.30 -6.58 -38.25
C GLN A 134 7.00 -6.01 -37.00
N SER A 135 6.31 -5.19 -36.20
CA SER A 135 6.89 -4.57 -35.01
C SER A 135 7.04 -5.58 -33.87
N ILE A 136 8.30 -5.80 -33.44
CA ILE A 136 8.62 -6.63 -32.27
C ILE A 136 8.02 -6.07 -30.98
N VAL A 137 7.92 -4.74 -30.87
CA VAL A 137 7.36 -4.04 -29.71
C VAL A 137 5.88 -4.39 -29.56
N VAL A 138 5.12 -4.40 -30.65
CA VAL A 138 3.69 -4.77 -30.63
C VAL A 138 3.51 -6.23 -30.17
N ARG A 139 4.34 -7.15 -30.70
CA ARG A 139 4.29 -8.56 -30.30
C ARG A 139 4.58 -8.73 -28.81
N TYR A 140 5.61 -8.04 -28.31
CA TYR A 140 6.01 -8.09 -26.91
C TYR A 140 4.95 -7.50 -25.97
N ILE A 141 4.52 -6.25 -26.21
CA ILE A 141 3.55 -5.56 -25.35
C ILE A 141 2.22 -6.33 -25.29
N TYR A 142 1.76 -6.86 -26.43
CA TYR A 142 0.53 -7.64 -26.44
C TYR A 142 0.66 -8.94 -25.64
N SER A 143 1.78 -9.66 -25.82
CA SER A 143 2.02 -10.92 -25.10
C SER A 143 2.13 -10.67 -23.60
N LEU A 144 2.78 -9.57 -23.22
CA LEU A 144 2.86 -9.13 -21.84
C LEU A 144 1.47 -8.81 -21.26
N PHE A 145 0.67 -8.01 -21.98
CA PHE A 145 -0.70 -7.70 -21.62
C PHE A 145 -1.54 -8.97 -21.43
N TRP A 146 -1.43 -9.93 -22.34
CA TRP A 146 -2.13 -11.21 -22.23
C TRP A 146 -1.74 -11.93 -20.94
N GLY A 147 -0.44 -12.08 -20.66
CA GLY A 147 0.04 -12.73 -19.43
C GLY A 147 -0.49 -12.07 -18.15
N PHE A 148 -0.37 -10.74 -18.06
CA PHE A 148 -0.93 -9.98 -16.93
C PHE A 148 -2.43 -10.19 -16.78
N GLN A 149 -3.18 -10.09 -17.87
CA GLN A 149 -4.64 -10.25 -17.86
C GLN A 149 -5.02 -11.64 -17.34
N GLN A 150 -4.34 -12.70 -17.78
CA GLN A 150 -4.69 -14.06 -17.37
C GLN A 150 -4.38 -14.34 -15.90
N ILE A 151 -3.27 -13.84 -15.37
CA ILE A 151 -2.96 -13.94 -13.93
C ILE A 151 -3.97 -13.13 -13.11
N SER A 152 -4.34 -11.92 -13.58
CA SER A 152 -5.29 -11.04 -12.89
C SER A 152 -6.71 -11.60 -12.83
N THR A 153 -7.12 -12.30 -13.89
CA THR A 153 -8.49 -12.81 -14.06
C THR A 153 -8.62 -14.30 -13.74
N LEU A 154 -7.54 -14.94 -13.26
CA LEU A 154 -7.50 -16.39 -12.99
C LEU A 154 -7.93 -17.21 -14.21
N ALA A 155 -7.48 -16.79 -15.40
CA ALA A 155 -7.86 -17.33 -16.70
C ALA A 155 -9.38 -17.43 -16.98
N GLY A 156 -10.21 -16.63 -16.29
CA GLY A 156 -11.67 -16.75 -16.33
C GLY A 156 -12.34 -16.46 -17.68
N ASN A 157 -11.60 -15.92 -18.65
CA ASN A 157 -12.10 -15.60 -20.00
C ASN A 157 -11.58 -16.56 -21.10
N GLN A 158 -10.91 -17.65 -20.74
CA GLN A 158 -10.35 -18.59 -21.72
C GLN A 158 -11.03 -19.95 -21.62
N VAL A 159 -11.20 -20.57 -22.77
CA VAL A 159 -11.59 -21.98 -22.89
C VAL A 159 -10.46 -22.67 -23.65
N PRO A 160 -9.66 -23.54 -23.00
CA PRO A 160 -8.61 -24.28 -23.68
C PRO A 160 -9.20 -25.26 -24.69
N SER A 161 -8.40 -25.61 -25.71
CA SER A 161 -8.76 -26.71 -26.61
C SER A 161 -8.69 -28.05 -25.89
N ASP A 162 -9.07 -29.11 -26.59
CA ASP A 162 -8.79 -30.52 -26.28
C ASP A 162 -7.29 -30.89 -26.19
N PHE A 163 -6.38 -29.94 -26.46
CA PHE A 163 -4.95 -30.16 -26.39
C PHE A 163 -4.45 -30.20 -24.94
N VAL A 164 -3.97 -31.37 -24.49
CA VAL A 164 -3.56 -31.62 -23.10
C VAL A 164 -2.59 -30.56 -22.55
N TRP A 165 -1.60 -30.13 -23.34
CA TRP A 165 -0.63 -29.14 -22.89
C TRP A 165 -1.22 -27.74 -22.70
N GLU A 166 -2.27 -27.37 -23.46
CA GLU A 166 -3.02 -26.13 -23.23
C GLU A 166 -3.79 -26.19 -21.91
N VAL A 167 -4.39 -27.34 -21.61
CA VAL A 167 -5.12 -27.57 -20.35
C VAL A 167 -4.16 -27.51 -19.16
N LEU A 168 -3.01 -28.18 -19.23
CA LEU A 168 -2.00 -28.12 -18.18
C LEU A 168 -1.43 -26.71 -17.99
N PHE A 169 -1.18 -25.98 -19.08
CA PHE A 169 -0.70 -24.60 -19.01
C PHE A 169 -1.75 -23.67 -18.38
N THR A 170 -3.02 -23.78 -18.77
CA THR A 170 -4.12 -22.99 -18.18
C THR A 170 -4.35 -23.33 -16.71
N MET A 171 -4.30 -24.60 -16.31
CA MET A 171 -4.30 -25.01 -14.90
C MET A 171 -3.15 -24.38 -14.12
N GLY A 172 -1.94 -24.35 -14.70
CA GLY A 172 -0.77 -23.69 -14.12
C GLY A 172 -0.98 -22.18 -13.90
N ILE A 173 -1.55 -21.47 -14.89
CA ILE A 173 -1.89 -20.05 -14.77
C ILE A 173 -2.89 -19.81 -13.63
N ILE A 174 -3.93 -20.64 -13.51
CA ILE A 174 -4.92 -20.53 -12.44
C ILE A 174 -4.28 -20.74 -11.08
N GLY A 175 -3.45 -21.78 -10.92
CA GLY A 175 -2.74 -22.06 -9.67
C GLY A 175 -1.79 -20.93 -9.26
N LEU A 176 -0.99 -20.43 -10.21
CA LEU A 176 -0.09 -19.31 -9.98
C LEU A 176 -0.86 -18.02 -9.65
N GLY A 177 -1.93 -17.73 -10.38
CA GLY A 177 -2.79 -16.58 -10.14
C GLY A 177 -3.44 -16.60 -8.76
N LEU A 178 -3.96 -17.75 -8.32
CA LEU A 178 -4.55 -17.91 -6.98
C LEU A 178 -3.52 -17.68 -5.87
N LEU A 179 -2.31 -18.24 -6.03
CA LEU A 179 -1.21 -18.05 -5.07
C LEU A 179 -0.82 -16.57 -4.97
N LEU A 180 -0.58 -15.91 -6.10
CA LEU A 180 -0.23 -14.49 -6.16
C LEU A 180 -1.33 -13.59 -5.60
N PHE A 181 -2.59 -13.89 -5.92
CA PHE A 181 -3.74 -13.13 -5.42
C PHE A 181 -3.89 -13.26 -3.90
N ALA A 182 -3.67 -14.45 -3.35
CA ALA A 182 -3.68 -14.68 -1.91
C ALA A 182 -2.55 -13.90 -1.20
N LEU A 183 -1.33 -13.92 -1.74
CA LEU A 183 -0.19 -13.15 -1.23
C LEU A 183 -0.48 -11.65 -1.26
N LEU A 184 -0.99 -11.14 -2.38
CA LEU A 184 -1.32 -9.73 -2.54
C LEU A 184 -2.38 -9.27 -1.53
N ILE A 185 -3.45 -10.06 -1.35
CA ILE A 185 -4.50 -9.73 -0.36
C ILE A 185 -3.91 -9.73 1.06
N GLY A 186 -3.13 -10.74 1.43
CA GLY A 186 -2.52 -10.83 2.75
C GLY A 186 -1.61 -9.63 3.05
N ASN A 187 -0.78 -9.25 2.09
CA ASN A 187 0.15 -8.14 2.24
C ASN A 187 -0.55 -6.78 2.17
N MET A 188 -1.58 -6.62 1.34
CA MET A 188 -2.43 -5.42 1.33
C MET A 188 -3.15 -5.22 2.68
N GLN A 189 -3.68 -6.29 3.28
CA GLN A 189 -4.30 -6.23 4.61
C GLN A 189 -3.29 -5.76 5.66
N ASN A 190 -2.08 -6.32 5.66
CA ASN A 190 -1.01 -5.91 6.59
C ASN A 190 -0.61 -4.44 6.41
N PHE A 191 -0.48 -3.97 5.17
CA PHE A 191 -0.16 -2.58 4.86
C PHE A 191 -1.27 -1.62 5.32
N LEU A 192 -2.54 -1.95 5.05
CA LEU A 192 -3.69 -1.15 5.50
C LEU A 192 -3.78 -1.11 7.02
N LEU A 193 -3.50 -2.22 7.70
CA LEU A 193 -3.43 -2.28 9.16
C LEU A 193 -2.26 -1.44 9.70
N ALA A 194 -1.12 -1.40 9.02
CA ALA A 194 0.01 -0.55 9.41
C ALA A 194 -0.35 0.95 9.32
N LEU A 195 -0.95 1.38 8.21
CA LEU A 195 -1.43 2.75 8.02
C LEU A 195 -2.56 3.13 9.01
N GLY A 196 -3.49 2.20 9.22
CA GLY A 196 -4.69 2.41 10.02
C GLY A 196 -4.49 2.24 11.52
N ARG A 197 -3.33 1.75 11.98
CA ARG A 197 -3.14 1.30 13.37
C ARG A 197 -3.53 2.34 14.41
N ARG A 198 -3.05 3.59 14.28
CA ARG A 198 -3.37 4.68 15.22
C ARG A 198 -4.85 5.05 15.22
N ARG A 199 -5.48 5.02 14.04
CA ARG A 199 -6.93 5.29 13.92
C ARG A 199 -7.74 4.15 14.52
N LEU A 200 -7.32 2.90 14.29
CA LEU A 200 -7.95 1.71 14.84
C LEU A 200 -7.84 1.67 16.37
N GLU A 201 -6.66 1.98 16.92
CA GLU A 201 -6.41 2.08 18.36
C GLU A 201 -7.38 3.09 19.02
N MET A 202 -7.50 4.30 18.45
CA MET A 202 -8.45 5.30 18.92
C MET A 202 -9.91 4.86 18.80
N GLN A 203 -10.27 4.16 17.72
CA GLN A 203 -11.62 3.66 17.52
C GLN A 203 -12.00 2.55 18.52
N LEU A 204 -11.07 1.64 18.81
CA LEU A 204 -11.24 0.59 19.81
C LEU A 204 -11.41 1.20 21.20
N ARG A 205 -10.50 2.09 21.60
CA ARG A 205 -10.59 2.82 22.88
C ARG A 205 -11.91 3.57 23.01
N ARG A 206 -12.34 4.28 21.97
CA ARG A 206 -13.64 4.96 21.95
C ARG A 206 -14.82 3.99 22.15
N ARG A 207 -14.79 2.82 21.51
CA ARG A 207 -15.83 1.79 21.64
C ARG A 207 -15.88 1.24 23.06
N ASP A 208 -14.73 0.99 23.67
CA ASP A 208 -14.63 0.46 25.02
C ASP A 208 -15.12 1.46 26.07
N VAL A 209 -14.74 2.74 25.92
CA VAL A 209 -15.25 3.83 26.76
C VAL A 209 -16.77 3.97 26.62
N GLU A 210 -17.33 3.97 25.40
CA GLU A 210 -18.78 4.03 25.20
C GLU A 210 -19.52 2.83 25.83
N ARG A 211 -18.96 1.63 25.71
CA ARG A 211 -19.53 0.42 26.32
C ARG A 211 -19.48 0.50 27.84
N TRP A 212 -18.37 0.97 28.41
CA TRP A 212 -18.24 1.21 29.85
C TRP A 212 -19.26 2.24 30.36
N MET A 213 -19.39 3.38 29.67
CA MET A 213 -20.36 4.43 30.01
C MET A 213 -21.81 3.91 29.97
N SER A 214 -22.12 3.09 28.96
CA SER A 214 -23.45 2.47 28.82
C SER A 214 -23.72 1.45 29.93
N HIS A 215 -22.73 0.63 30.29
CA HIS A 215 -22.88 -0.39 31.33
C HIS A 215 -23.11 0.24 32.71
N ARG A 216 -22.47 1.38 32.99
CA ARG A 216 -22.65 2.16 34.22
C ARG A 216 -23.89 3.08 34.21
N ARG A 217 -24.66 3.08 33.12
CA ARG A 217 -25.85 3.93 32.93
C ARG A 217 -25.59 5.43 33.21
N LEU A 218 -24.47 5.94 32.72
CA LEU A 218 -24.13 7.35 32.90
C LEU A 218 -25.14 8.26 32.18
N PRO A 219 -25.55 9.39 32.80
CA PRO A 219 -26.40 10.39 32.14
C PRO A 219 -25.67 11.07 30.97
N GLU A 220 -26.42 11.52 29.96
CA GLU A 220 -25.85 12.01 28.69
C GLU A 220 -24.91 13.22 28.86
N TYR A 221 -25.14 14.06 29.87
CA TYR A 221 -24.24 15.19 30.14
C TYR A 221 -22.82 14.72 30.53
N LEU A 222 -22.70 13.71 31.41
CA LEU A 222 -21.41 13.12 31.77
C LEU A 222 -20.78 12.41 30.58
N ARG A 223 -21.58 11.70 29.77
CA ARG A 223 -21.05 11.03 28.56
C ARG A 223 -20.43 12.03 27.58
N ARG A 224 -21.04 13.21 27.41
CA ARG A 224 -20.46 14.29 26.58
C ARG A 224 -19.12 14.78 27.14
N GLN A 225 -19.04 15.03 28.45
CA GLN A 225 -17.80 15.45 29.11
C GLN A 225 -16.70 14.39 28.97
N VAL A 226 -17.00 13.11 29.19
CA VAL A 226 -16.04 12.00 29.04
C VAL A 226 -15.54 11.87 27.60
N ARG A 227 -16.43 11.95 26.59
CA ARG A 227 -16.02 11.94 25.16
C ARG A 227 -15.06 13.08 24.84
N GLN A 228 -15.30 14.26 25.40
CA GLN A 228 -14.48 15.44 25.16
C GLN A 228 -13.12 15.32 25.85
N ALA A 229 -13.10 14.86 27.11
CA ALA A 229 -11.87 14.57 27.84
C ALA A 229 -11.00 13.53 27.13
N GLU A 230 -11.59 12.42 26.66
CA GLU A 230 -10.85 11.38 25.92
C GLU A 230 -10.26 11.89 24.58
N ARG A 231 -10.98 12.78 23.86
CA ARG A 231 -10.44 13.39 22.65
C ARG A 231 -9.25 14.30 22.94
N PHE A 232 -9.33 15.11 23.99
CA PHE A 232 -8.22 15.98 24.39
C PHE A 232 -7.04 15.16 24.89
N ASN A 233 -7.30 14.13 25.70
CA ASN A 233 -6.25 13.24 26.20
C ASN A 233 -5.53 12.54 25.04
N TRP A 234 -6.27 11.96 24.09
CA TRP A 234 -5.65 11.36 22.90
C TRP A 234 -4.80 12.34 22.09
N ALA A 235 -5.24 13.60 21.94
CA ALA A 235 -4.46 14.63 21.25
C ALA A 235 -3.18 15.02 22.00
N ALA A 236 -3.19 14.97 23.34
CA ALA A 236 -2.05 15.33 24.18
C ALA A 236 -1.04 14.17 24.36
N THR A 237 -1.53 12.95 24.64
CA THR A 237 -0.70 11.80 25.04
C THR A 237 -0.56 10.74 23.94
N GLN A 238 -1.24 10.90 22.81
CA GLN A 238 -1.36 9.88 21.75
C GLN A 238 -1.84 8.52 22.28
N GLY A 239 -2.65 8.53 23.35
CA GLY A 239 -3.24 7.34 23.94
C GLY A 239 -2.35 6.61 24.95
N VAL A 240 -1.17 7.14 25.27
CA VAL A 240 -0.27 6.53 26.25
C VAL A 240 -0.72 6.88 27.67
N ASN A 241 -0.92 5.87 28.50
CA ASN A 241 -1.14 6.05 29.94
C ASN A 241 0.21 6.21 30.65
N GLU A 242 0.58 7.43 31.00
CA GLU A 242 1.88 7.75 31.58
C GLU A 242 2.11 7.07 32.94
N GLU A 243 1.07 6.92 33.76
CA GLU A 243 1.17 6.31 35.09
C GLU A 243 1.43 4.81 34.99
N GLU A 244 0.66 4.11 34.16
CA GLU A 244 0.83 2.68 33.90
C GLU A 244 2.17 2.39 33.24
N LEU A 245 2.60 3.26 32.32
CA LEU A 245 3.94 3.17 31.74
C LEU A 245 4.99 3.26 32.85
N LEU A 246 4.94 4.29 33.71
CA LEU A 246 5.94 4.50 34.75
C LEU A 246 5.99 3.36 35.77
N VAL A 247 4.85 2.81 36.19
CA VAL A 247 4.79 1.70 37.17
C VAL A 247 5.48 0.43 36.63
N ASN A 248 5.42 0.20 35.32
CA ASN A 248 6.06 -0.94 34.69
C ASN A 248 7.60 -0.79 34.54
N LEU A 249 8.17 0.38 34.85
CA LEU A 249 9.62 0.60 34.82
C LEU A 249 10.28 0.35 36.18
N PRO A 250 11.57 -0.05 36.23
CA PRO A 250 12.30 -0.17 37.49
C PRO A 250 12.46 1.20 38.19
N GLU A 251 12.49 1.21 39.51
CA GLU A 251 12.43 2.45 40.34
C GLU A 251 13.55 3.46 40.02
N ASN A 252 14.74 3.00 39.69
CA ASN A 252 15.86 3.86 39.30
C ASN A 252 15.54 4.68 38.04
N LEU A 253 14.96 4.04 37.01
CA LEU A 253 14.54 4.71 35.78
C LEU A 253 13.36 5.65 36.02
N GLN A 254 12.39 5.24 36.85
CA GLN A 254 11.28 6.12 37.23
C GLN A 254 11.79 7.42 37.86
N ARG A 255 12.75 7.32 38.79
CA ARG A 255 13.32 8.49 39.49
C ARG A 255 14.03 9.44 38.52
N GLU A 256 14.78 8.89 37.58
CA GLU A 256 15.49 9.64 36.55
C GLU A 256 14.53 10.39 35.62
N ILE A 257 13.49 9.70 35.13
CA ILE A 257 12.46 10.27 34.24
C ILE A 257 11.69 11.39 34.96
N ARG A 258 11.26 11.17 36.21
CA ARG A 258 10.59 12.19 37.02
C ARG A 258 11.49 13.41 37.20
N ARG A 259 12.77 13.22 37.55
CA ARG A 259 13.74 14.32 37.71
C ARG A 259 13.90 15.11 36.41
N HIS A 260 13.94 14.44 35.26
CA HIS A 260 14.04 15.09 33.96
C HIS A 260 12.79 15.93 33.64
N LEU A 261 11.58 15.38 33.85
CA LEU A 261 10.31 16.08 33.66
C LEU A 261 10.19 17.31 34.56
N PHE A 262 10.50 17.17 35.85
CA PHE A 262 10.50 18.29 36.80
C PHE A 262 11.53 19.37 36.44
N THR A 263 12.72 18.99 35.98
CA THR A 263 13.74 19.95 35.54
C THR A 263 13.28 20.73 34.31
N PHE A 264 12.59 20.08 33.38
CA PHE A 264 12.04 20.73 32.19
C PHE A 264 10.92 21.71 32.54
N LEU A 265 10.01 21.32 33.44
CA LEU A 265 8.97 22.22 33.97
C LEU A 265 9.60 23.43 34.66
N LYS A 266 10.60 23.21 35.53
CA LYS A 266 11.33 24.30 36.21
C LYS A 266 11.97 25.28 35.23
N LYS A 267 12.46 24.83 34.07
CA LYS A 267 13.03 25.70 33.02
C LYS A 267 11.99 26.51 32.24
N LYS A 268 10.75 26.01 32.12
CA LYS A 268 9.65 26.73 31.44
C LYS A 268 8.96 27.76 32.34
N LEU A 269 9.05 27.60 33.66
CA LEU A 269 8.60 28.60 34.63
C LEU A 269 9.56 29.80 34.63
N ARG A 270 9.03 31.02 34.45
CA ARG A 270 9.85 32.24 34.52
C ARG A 270 9.95 32.71 35.97
N GLN A 271 11.10 32.51 36.59
CA GLN A 271 11.36 33.07 37.93
C GLN A 271 11.40 34.61 37.85
N LYS A 272 10.66 35.28 38.73
CA LYS A 272 10.63 36.75 38.85
C LYS A 272 10.81 37.14 40.31
N LEU A 273 11.74 38.05 40.57
CA LEU A 273 11.93 38.63 41.88
C LEU A 273 10.96 39.80 42.06
N TYR A 274 10.34 39.89 43.23
CA TYR A 274 9.48 41.00 43.62
C TYR A 274 10.06 41.66 44.87
N ILE A 275 10.13 42.98 44.84
CA ILE A 275 10.72 43.78 45.92
C ILE A 275 9.64 44.08 46.96
N ASP A 276 10.01 44.30 48.22
CA ASP A 276 9.09 44.72 49.26
C ASP A 276 8.23 45.91 48.81
N LYS A 277 6.93 45.86 49.13
CA LYS A 277 5.90 46.83 48.73
C LYS A 277 5.64 46.94 47.22
N SER A 278 6.07 45.97 46.41
CA SER A 278 5.70 45.92 44.99
C SER A 278 4.39 45.15 44.77
N TYR A 279 3.54 45.68 43.89
CA TYR A 279 2.28 45.03 43.52
C TYR A 279 2.50 44.05 42.35
N ILE A 280 2.11 42.79 42.54
CA ILE A 280 2.20 41.74 41.51
C ILE A 280 1.01 41.80 40.56
N GLN A 281 -0.16 42.11 41.13
CA GLN A 281 -1.44 42.29 40.48
C GLN A 281 -2.15 43.48 41.15
N GLN A 282 -2.86 44.29 40.38
CA GLN A 282 -3.61 45.44 40.88
C GLN A 282 -5.11 45.16 40.81
N LYS A 283 -5.84 45.65 41.82
CA LYS A 283 -7.30 45.57 41.92
C LYS A 283 -7.95 46.24 40.70
N GLY A 284 -8.84 45.52 40.02
CA GLY A 284 -9.53 46.00 38.82
C GLY A 284 -8.83 45.71 37.49
N CYS A 285 -7.62 45.15 37.50
CA CYS A 285 -6.96 44.65 36.28
C CYS A 285 -7.27 43.17 36.05
N PRO A 286 -7.35 42.70 34.79
CA PRO A 286 -7.51 41.28 34.48
C PRO A 286 -6.30 40.47 34.98
N ILE A 287 -6.57 39.31 35.59
CA ILE A 287 -5.54 38.38 36.06
C ILE A 287 -4.91 37.69 34.85
N GLU A 288 -3.64 37.95 34.56
CA GLU A 288 -2.96 37.41 33.36
C GLU A 288 -2.07 36.19 33.65
N LYS A 289 -1.77 35.91 34.92
CA LYS A 289 -0.79 34.89 35.33
C LYS A 289 -1.07 34.35 36.72
N MET A 290 -0.78 33.06 36.91
CA MET A 290 -0.75 32.40 38.21
C MET A 290 0.68 32.43 38.77
N VAL A 291 0.82 32.79 40.05
CA VAL A 291 2.13 32.98 40.69
C VAL A 291 2.26 32.03 41.87
N PHE A 292 3.33 31.23 41.87
CA PHE A 292 3.67 30.32 42.96
C PHE A 292 4.68 30.98 43.88
N ILE A 293 4.36 31.08 45.18
CA ILE A 293 5.24 31.66 46.18
C ILE A 293 6.22 30.58 46.62
N VAL A 294 7.46 30.69 46.16
CA VAL A 294 8.52 29.74 46.52
C VAL A 294 9.31 30.22 47.72
N ARG A 295 9.36 31.55 47.96
CA ARG A 295 10.05 32.14 49.11
C ARG A 295 9.58 33.57 49.43
N GLY A 296 9.32 33.85 50.70
CA GLY A 296 8.87 35.16 51.22
C GLY A 296 7.38 35.23 51.55
N GLU A 297 6.95 36.35 52.12
CA GLU A 297 5.56 36.61 52.53
C GLU A 297 4.92 37.63 51.58
N MET A 298 3.65 37.40 51.27
CA MET A 298 2.82 38.30 50.47
C MET A 298 1.51 38.54 51.20
N LYS A 299 0.79 39.57 50.76
CA LYS A 299 -0.56 39.84 51.22
C LYS A 299 -1.47 39.91 50.01
N SER A 300 -2.56 39.16 50.05
CA SER A 300 -3.70 39.37 49.16
C SER A 300 -4.70 40.29 49.85
N GLU A 301 -5.25 41.22 49.08
CA GLU A 301 -6.28 42.15 49.55
C GLU A 301 -7.53 41.94 48.67
N ASP A 302 -8.62 41.56 49.31
CA ASP A 302 -9.86 41.24 48.61
C ASP A 302 -10.65 42.51 48.20
N ALA A 303 -11.78 42.30 47.50
CA ALA A 303 -12.70 43.38 47.13
C ALA A 303 -13.16 44.20 48.36
N ASP A 304 -13.26 43.55 49.52
CA ASP A 304 -13.72 44.10 50.79
C ASP A 304 -12.59 44.63 51.71
N GLU A 305 -11.39 44.89 51.16
CA GLU A 305 -10.20 45.40 51.89
C GLU A 305 -9.71 44.47 53.02
N ASN A 306 -10.06 43.19 52.95
CA ASN A 306 -9.59 42.20 53.91
C ASN A 306 -8.21 41.67 53.47
N GLU A 307 -7.21 41.77 54.35
CA GLU A 307 -5.87 41.26 54.09
C GLU A 307 -5.77 39.78 54.50
N SER A 308 -5.37 38.93 53.57
CA SER A 308 -4.98 37.54 53.83
C SER A 308 -3.47 37.38 53.62
N PRO A 309 -2.72 36.90 54.64
CA PRO A 309 -1.30 36.61 54.46
C PRO A 309 -1.12 35.35 53.61
N LEU A 310 -0.18 35.42 52.68
CA LEU A 310 0.24 34.33 51.82
C LEU A 310 1.71 34.02 52.10
N SER A 311 2.02 32.74 52.27
CA SER A 311 3.30 32.23 52.73
C SER A 311 3.94 31.28 51.70
N GLU A 312 5.12 30.74 52.02
CA GLU A 312 5.83 29.82 51.13
C GLU A 312 5.02 28.56 50.86
N GLY A 313 4.78 28.25 49.57
CA GLY A 313 3.93 27.15 49.15
C GLY A 313 2.53 27.59 48.69
N ASP A 314 2.11 28.82 49.03
CA ASP A 314 0.81 29.35 48.64
C ASP A 314 0.82 29.88 47.20
N VAL A 315 -0.36 29.96 46.60
CA VAL A 315 -0.54 30.32 45.19
C VAL A 315 -1.49 31.51 45.06
N CYS A 316 -1.08 32.50 44.27
CA CYS A 316 -1.86 33.70 43.99
C CYS A 316 -2.38 33.68 42.54
N GLY A 317 -3.64 34.07 42.34
CA GLY A 317 -4.31 34.09 41.02
C GLY A 317 -4.90 32.75 40.59
N GLU A 318 -5.26 31.88 41.54
CA GLU A 318 -5.95 30.61 41.29
C GLU A 318 -7.34 30.79 40.67
N GLU A 319 -7.97 31.95 40.87
CA GLU A 319 -9.23 32.33 40.23
C GLU A 319 -9.15 32.32 38.69
N LEU A 320 -7.95 32.57 38.12
CA LEU A 320 -7.73 32.47 36.69
C LEU A 320 -7.92 31.02 36.19
N LEU A 321 -7.52 30.04 37.02
CA LEU A 321 -7.70 28.63 36.73
C LEU A 321 -9.19 28.28 36.79
N THR A 322 -9.90 28.72 37.83
CA THR A 322 -11.35 28.50 38.00
C THR A 322 -12.14 29.13 36.86
N TRP A 323 -11.85 30.39 36.51
CA TRP A 323 -12.49 31.09 35.40
C TRP A 323 -12.25 30.39 34.05
N TYR A 324 -11.02 29.91 33.79
CA TYR A 324 -10.70 29.20 32.55
C TYR A 324 -11.36 27.81 32.48
N LEU A 325 -11.45 27.10 33.61
CA LEU A 325 -12.13 25.81 33.72
C LEU A 325 -13.65 25.96 33.51
N GLU A 326 -14.24 27.08 33.93
CA GLU A 326 -15.66 27.39 33.72
C GLU A 326 -15.95 27.90 32.29
N HIS A 327 -15.02 28.61 31.65
CA HIS A 327 -15.18 29.22 30.31
C HIS A 327 -14.45 28.47 29.19
N SER A 328 -14.08 27.20 29.41
CA SER A 328 -13.25 26.38 28.51
C SER A 328 -13.87 26.08 27.13
N SER A 329 -15.10 26.55 26.85
CA SER A 329 -15.74 26.48 25.53
C SER A 329 -15.34 27.63 24.59
N LEU A 330 -14.80 28.74 25.13
CA LEU A 330 -14.53 29.97 24.37
C LEU A 330 -13.04 30.26 24.09
N VAL A 331 -12.10 29.68 24.84
CA VAL A 331 -10.66 29.96 24.66
C VAL A 331 -9.97 28.82 23.91
N LYS A 332 -10.22 28.74 22.61
CA LYS A 332 -9.39 27.94 21.69
C LYS A 332 -8.10 28.72 21.39
N GLY A 333 -6.96 28.27 21.93
CA GLY A 333 -5.68 28.46 21.22
C GLY A 333 -4.49 29.09 21.96
N TRP A 334 -4.56 29.42 23.26
CA TRP A 334 -3.41 29.98 23.98
C TRP A 334 -3.04 29.14 25.21
N PHE A 335 -2.41 27.99 24.99
CA PHE A 335 -1.73 27.25 26.05
C PHE A 335 -0.32 27.82 26.26
N LEU A 336 -0.23 28.97 26.92
CA LEU A 336 0.96 29.43 27.61
C LEU A 336 0.49 30.05 28.93
N LEU A 337 0.25 29.19 29.94
CA LEU A 337 0.19 29.67 31.32
C LEU A 337 1.54 30.37 31.59
N ASN A 338 1.52 31.69 31.67
CA ASN A 338 2.67 32.51 32.08
C ASN A 338 2.88 32.31 33.59
N LEU A 339 3.31 31.12 33.98
CA LEU A 339 3.60 30.81 35.37
C LEU A 339 4.89 31.53 35.79
N ALA A 340 4.78 32.32 36.85
CA ALA A 340 5.92 33.01 37.46
C ALA A 340 6.16 32.49 38.88
N ILE A 341 7.43 32.37 39.27
CA ILE A 341 7.85 32.04 40.63
C ILE A 341 8.32 33.34 41.28
N ALA A 342 7.72 33.72 42.42
CA ALA A 342 8.18 34.86 43.21
C ALA A 342 9.27 34.46 44.21
N TYR A 343 10.26 35.33 44.40
CA TYR A 343 11.38 35.12 45.31
C TYR A 343 11.67 36.42 46.08
N HIS A 344 11.83 36.36 47.41
CA HIS A 344 12.32 37.46 48.25
C HIS A 344 13.75 37.12 48.75
N PRO A 345 14.75 38.01 48.58
CA PRO A 345 16.02 37.89 49.27
C PRO A 345 15.98 38.71 50.57
N HIS A 346 16.16 38.08 51.72
CA HIS A 346 16.53 38.81 52.93
C HIS A 346 17.96 39.39 52.75
N CYS A 347 18.06 40.71 52.81
CA CYS A 347 19.11 41.41 53.55
C CYS A 347 18.40 42.34 54.54
#